data_AF-A0A951J8M9-F1
#
_entry.id   AF-A0A951J8M9-F1
#
_cell.length_a   1.000
_cell.length_b   1.000
_cell.length_c   1.000
_cell.angle_alpha   90.00
_cell.angle_beta   90.00
_cell.angle_gamma   90.00
#
_symmetry.space_group_name_H-M   'P 1'
#
loop_
_entity.id
_entity.type
_entity.pdbx_description
1 polymer ?
#
loop_
_entity_poly.entity_id
_entity_poly.type
_entity_poly.pdbx_seq_one_letter_code
_entity_poly.pdbx_strand_id
1 'polypeptide(L)'
;MKVTSNVAPAQVKVYDQVYSLPAEVEITRSSKDLSMLLIGDSLNIDYTLKSRLTPKFIYFNLVGQVAAPINYIVDLTNPKRFYYGNEVHLNSEDSIRTFERPFVLKYRRYFGKEFRKNKGDIYFRISIPALNSFVMKPSQEPIKHKTGIFGISLGFDYYYKTNQYLSTSGTYVASKIPPPFDDFENIKSAYWSLSNNHKWNRWNVGYGFSYSHNMWKFDNSGYDIKVDSPDHISITKTSYALGLVFPTSFQLNKFFSFGLTYRPSFYHLGSNQKVEYEHLISFEAILKLPVRISKTIKKNS
;
A
#
# COMPACT_ATOMS: atom_id res chain seq x y z
N MET A 1 8.61 1.88 -32.90
CA MET A 1 7.15 1.61 -32.82
C MET A 1 6.76 1.00 -34.16
N LYS A 2 6.10 -0.15 -34.16
CA LYS A 2 5.61 -0.79 -35.37
C LYS A 2 4.34 -0.07 -35.84
N VAL A 3 4.27 0.30 -37.12
CA VAL A 3 3.10 0.94 -37.72
C VAL A 3 2.62 0.08 -38.88
N THR A 4 1.32 -0.18 -38.92
CA THR A 4 0.66 -0.96 -39.98
C THR A 4 -0.60 -0.22 -40.44
N SER A 5 -1.15 -0.57 -41.60
CA SER A 5 -2.41 -0.01 -42.11
C SER A 5 -3.21 -1.05 -42.90
N ASN A 6 -4.50 -0.80 -43.07
CA ASN A 6 -5.40 -1.55 -43.95
C ASN A 6 -5.33 -1.09 -45.42
N VAL A 7 -4.69 0.05 -45.70
CA VAL A 7 -4.53 0.60 -47.07
C VAL A 7 -3.23 0.08 -47.69
N ALA A 8 -3.26 -0.27 -48.98
CA ALA A 8 -2.07 -0.66 -49.75
C ALA A 8 -2.17 -0.12 -51.20
N PRO A 9 -1.07 0.46 -51.75
CA PRO A 9 0.16 0.84 -51.07
C PRO A 9 -0.08 2.01 -50.08
N ALA A 10 0.62 1.99 -48.94
CA ALA A 10 0.49 3.05 -47.95
C ALA A 10 1.82 3.49 -47.37
N GLN A 11 1.91 4.76 -47.06
CA GLN A 11 3.00 5.39 -46.36
C GLN A 11 2.48 6.10 -45.12
N VAL A 12 3.33 6.25 -44.11
CA VAL A 12 3.04 7.10 -42.96
C VAL A 12 4.10 8.20 -42.87
N LYS A 13 3.64 9.43 -42.72
CA LYS A 13 4.49 10.55 -42.33
C LYS A 13 4.44 10.72 -40.81
N VAL A 14 5.59 10.67 -40.17
CA VAL A 14 5.77 10.92 -38.74
C VAL A 14 6.87 11.97 -38.59
N TYR A 15 6.56 13.08 -37.92
CA TYR A 15 7.39 14.29 -37.98
C TYR A 15 7.63 14.72 -39.44
N ASP A 16 8.89 14.81 -39.86
CA ASP A 16 9.30 15.21 -41.21
C ASP A 16 9.74 14.02 -42.09
N GLN A 17 9.59 12.77 -41.59
CA GLN A 17 10.01 11.56 -42.31
C GLN A 17 8.81 10.75 -42.80
N VAL A 18 8.96 10.12 -43.96
CA VAL A 18 7.95 9.28 -44.60
C VAL A 18 8.45 7.83 -44.67
N TYR A 19 7.60 6.89 -44.27
CA TYR A 19 7.93 5.46 -44.20
C TYR A 19 6.90 4.64 -44.98
N SER A 20 7.35 3.70 -45.79
CA SER A 20 6.48 2.73 -46.45
C SER A 20 5.98 1.69 -45.45
N LEU A 21 4.66 1.49 -45.36
CA LEU A 21 4.06 0.57 -44.39
C LEU A 21 4.03 -0.88 -44.93
N PRO A 22 4.20 -1.89 -44.05
CA PRO A 22 4.45 -1.80 -42.60
C PRO A 22 5.89 -1.36 -42.27
N ALA A 23 6.05 -0.50 -41.25
CA ALA A 23 7.35 0.07 -40.87
C ALA A 23 7.61 0.04 -39.37
N GLU A 24 8.89 0.00 -38.98
CA GLU A 24 9.32 0.38 -37.63
C GLU A 24 9.79 1.83 -37.63
N VAL A 25 9.11 2.67 -36.84
CA VAL A 25 9.38 4.10 -36.74
C VAL A 25 10.01 4.41 -35.38
N GLU A 26 11.14 5.12 -35.38
CA GLU A 26 11.74 5.67 -34.17
C GLU A 26 11.01 6.93 -33.74
N ILE A 27 10.61 6.99 -32.47
CA ILE A 27 9.79 8.10 -31.95
C ILE A 27 10.40 8.61 -30.66
N THR A 28 10.69 9.92 -30.66
CA THR A 28 11.10 10.63 -29.46
C THR A 28 9.94 10.73 -28.47
N ARG A 29 10.15 10.25 -27.24
CA ARG A 29 9.14 10.31 -26.17
C ARG A 29 8.98 11.74 -25.67
N SER A 30 7.75 12.23 -25.56
CA SER A 30 7.43 13.59 -25.14
C SER A 30 6.05 13.67 -24.48
N SER A 31 5.78 14.73 -23.72
CA SER A 31 4.44 15.02 -23.19
C SER A 31 3.44 15.45 -24.25
N LYS A 32 3.91 15.83 -25.44
CA LYS A 32 3.08 16.29 -26.56
C LYS A 32 2.47 15.11 -27.29
N ASP A 33 1.27 15.28 -27.84
CA ASP A 33 0.66 14.26 -28.69
C ASP A 33 1.46 14.09 -29.99
N LEU A 34 1.46 12.87 -30.53
CA LEU A 34 2.14 12.54 -31.77
C LEU A 34 1.15 12.61 -32.93
N SER A 35 1.39 13.52 -33.87
CA SER A 35 0.65 13.56 -35.13
C SER A 35 1.29 12.62 -36.15
N MET A 36 0.46 11.86 -36.86
CA MET A 36 0.87 10.98 -37.95
C MET A 36 -0.08 11.17 -39.11
N LEU A 37 0.44 11.21 -40.33
CA LEU A 37 -0.37 11.33 -41.55
C LEU A 37 -0.25 10.03 -42.34
N LEU A 38 -1.38 9.33 -42.52
CA LEU A 38 -1.48 8.19 -43.43
C LEU A 38 -1.64 8.71 -44.86
N ILE A 39 -0.75 8.29 -45.75
CA ILE A 39 -0.72 8.66 -47.17
C ILE A 39 -0.98 7.40 -47.98
N GLY A 40 -2.06 7.39 -48.74
CA GLY A 40 -2.34 6.38 -49.77
C GLY A 40 -2.49 7.04 -51.14
N ASP A 41 -2.82 6.26 -52.16
CA ASP A 41 -2.89 6.74 -53.55
C ASP A 41 -3.87 7.89 -53.77
N SER A 42 -4.98 7.90 -53.04
CA SER A 42 -6.05 8.90 -53.17
C SER A 42 -6.52 9.50 -51.85
N LEU A 43 -5.83 9.19 -50.73
CA LEU A 43 -6.25 9.61 -49.40
C LEU A 43 -5.08 10.08 -48.55
N ASN A 44 -5.37 11.10 -47.74
CA ASN A 44 -4.49 11.65 -46.72
C ASN A 44 -5.29 11.78 -45.43
N ILE A 45 -4.95 11.00 -44.39
CA ILE A 45 -5.69 10.95 -43.13
C ILE A 45 -4.77 11.26 -41.95
N ASP A 46 -5.08 12.34 -41.23
CA ASP A 46 -4.40 12.69 -39.99
C ASP A 46 -4.88 11.85 -38.82
N TYR A 47 -3.92 11.27 -38.10
CA TYR A 47 -4.11 10.57 -36.85
C TYR A 47 -3.36 11.28 -35.72
N THR A 48 -3.96 11.26 -34.53
CA THR A 48 -3.33 11.77 -33.32
C THR A 48 -3.16 10.66 -32.29
N LEU A 49 -1.92 10.42 -31.88
CA LEU A 49 -1.59 9.50 -30.81
C LEU A 49 -1.37 10.26 -29.49
N LYS A 50 -2.22 10.01 -28.49
CA LYS A 50 -2.13 10.70 -27.20
C LYS A 50 -0.89 10.26 -26.42
N SER A 51 -0.09 11.21 -25.94
CA SER A 51 1.04 10.91 -25.04
C SER A 51 0.55 10.47 -23.66
N ARG A 52 1.18 9.45 -23.06
CA ARG A 52 0.81 8.91 -21.74
C ARG A 52 2.01 8.48 -20.91
N LEU A 53 1.86 8.49 -19.58
CA LEU A 53 2.87 7.93 -18.68
C LEU A 53 3.03 6.42 -18.87
N THR A 54 4.27 5.95 -18.84
CA THR A 54 4.60 4.52 -18.94
C THR A 54 4.10 3.78 -17.70
N PRO A 55 3.68 2.51 -17.84
CA PRO A 55 3.37 1.66 -16.69
C PRO A 55 4.53 1.57 -15.69
N LYS A 56 5.77 1.47 -16.20
CA LYS A 56 6.99 1.42 -15.38
C LYS A 56 7.10 2.65 -14.47
N PHE A 57 6.89 3.85 -15.03
CA PHE A 57 6.87 5.11 -14.28
C PHE A 57 5.77 5.14 -13.19
N ILE A 58 4.60 4.54 -13.44
CA ILE A 58 3.51 4.53 -12.45
C ILE A 58 3.80 3.54 -11.30
N TYR A 59 4.39 2.38 -11.60
CA TYR A 59 4.47 1.25 -10.65
C TYR A 59 5.79 1.13 -9.90
N PHE A 60 6.92 1.26 -10.59
CA PHE A 60 8.22 1.14 -9.95
C PHE A 60 8.43 2.29 -8.94
N ASN A 61 7.81 3.43 -9.22
CA ASN A 61 7.82 4.59 -8.34
C ASN A 61 6.89 4.43 -7.13
N LEU A 62 5.83 3.62 -7.18
CA LEU A 62 4.97 3.40 -6.01
C LEU A 62 5.66 2.54 -4.94
N VAL A 63 6.45 1.56 -5.37
CA VAL A 63 7.34 0.77 -4.49
C VAL A 63 8.56 1.61 -4.07
N GLY A 64 9.09 2.40 -5.01
CA GLY A 64 10.22 3.31 -4.77
C GLY A 64 9.92 4.50 -3.85
N GLN A 65 8.67 4.94 -3.70
CA GLN A 65 8.33 6.06 -2.80
C GLN A 65 8.61 5.76 -1.33
N VAL A 66 8.56 4.50 -0.92
CA VAL A 66 8.93 4.07 0.44
C VAL A 66 10.46 4.02 0.61
N ALA A 67 11.20 3.76 -0.48
CA ALA A 67 12.65 3.52 -0.43
C ALA A 67 13.52 4.73 -0.84
N ALA A 68 13.02 5.62 -1.70
CA ALA A 68 13.79 6.72 -2.30
C ALA A 68 12.87 7.82 -2.91
N PRO A 69 12.28 8.72 -2.10
CA PRO A 69 11.40 9.79 -2.57
C PRO A 69 12.09 10.79 -3.52
N ILE A 70 13.42 10.94 -3.44
CA ILE A 70 14.20 11.84 -4.31
C ILE A 70 14.26 11.32 -5.76
N ASN A 71 14.30 10.00 -5.95
CA ASN A 71 14.30 9.39 -7.29
C ASN A 71 13.02 9.71 -8.06
N TYR A 72 11.90 9.89 -7.35
CA TYR A 72 10.63 10.29 -7.95
C TYR A 72 10.68 11.71 -8.55
N ILE A 73 11.37 12.65 -7.90
CA ILE A 73 11.52 14.03 -8.40
C ILE A 73 12.38 14.04 -9.68
N VAL A 74 13.44 13.23 -9.71
CA VAL A 74 14.30 13.09 -10.91
C VAL A 74 13.53 12.42 -12.05
N ASP A 75 12.66 11.45 -11.77
CA ASP A 75 11.87 10.77 -12.80
C ASP A 75 10.72 11.68 -13.33
N LEU A 76 10.23 12.62 -12.51
CA LEU A 76 9.24 13.64 -12.91
C LEU A 76 9.75 14.64 -13.96
N THR A 77 11.06 14.75 -14.17
CA THR A 77 11.64 15.60 -15.22
C THR A 77 12.06 14.81 -16.46
N ASN A 78 12.09 13.48 -16.39
CA ASN A 78 12.54 12.61 -17.47
C ASN A 78 11.47 12.43 -18.58
N PRO A 79 11.74 12.78 -19.86
CA PRO A 79 10.81 12.56 -20.97
C PRO A 79 10.53 11.09 -21.27
N LYS A 80 11.43 10.17 -20.85
CA LYS A 80 11.26 8.72 -21.03
C LYS A 80 10.04 8.16 -20.31
N ARG A 81 9.45 8.93 -19.38
CA ARG A 81 8.18 8.62 -18.73
C ARG A 81 7.02 8.58 -19.70
N PHE A 82 7.08 9.26 -20.85
CA PHE A 82 6.00 9.29 -21.82
C PHE A 82 6.08 8.13 -22.83
N TYR A 83 4.94 7.71 -23.36
CA TYR A 83 4.80 6.54 -24.21
C TYR A 83 3.58 6.64 -25.11
N TYR A 84 3.79 6.25 -26.37
CA TYR A 84 2.82 6.28 -27.46
C TYR A 84 2.27 4.89 -27.79
N GLY A 85 3.02 3.82 -27.49
CA GLY A 85 2.67 2.47 -27.92
C GLY A 85 3.86 1.75 -28.55
N ASN A 86 3.79 0.42 -28.59
CA ASN A 86 4.75 -0.40 -29.32
C ASN A 86 4.28 -0.67 -30.75
N GLU A 87 2.96 -0.71 -30.97
CA GLU A 87 2.34 -1.04 -32.26
C GLU A 87 1.07 -0.21 -32.51
N VAL A 88 0.95 0.43 -33.67
CA VAL A 88 -0.25 1.18 -34.07
C VAL A 88 -0.73 0.67 -35.42
N HIS A 89 -2.03 0.44 -35.53
CA HIS A 89 -2.70 0.08 -36.78
C HIS A 89 -3.57 1.24 -37.25
N LEU A 90 -3.28 1.79 -38.42
CA LEU A 90 -3.98 2.92 -39.02
C LEU A 90 -5.08 2.39 -39.95
N ASN A 91 -6.33 2.55 -39.55
CA ASN A 91 -7.49 2.07 -40.30
C ASN A 91 -8.23 3.23 -40.98
N SER A 92 -8.15 3.32 -42.31
CA SER A 92 -8.80 4.38 -43.09
C SER A 92 -10.34 4.42 -42.97
N GLU A 93 -10.96 3.31 -42.58
CA GLU A 93 -12.41 3.18 -42.41
C GLU A 93 -12.86 3.62 -41.00
N ASP A 94 -11.92 3.84 -40.08
CA ASP A 94 -12.26 4.23 -38.71
C ASP A 94 -12.61 5.72 -38.65
N SER A 95 -13.75 6.03 -38.02
CA SER A 95 -14.16 7.39 -37.71
C SER A 95 -13.31 8.01 -36.59
N ILE A 96 -12.69 7.17 -35.75
CA ILE A 96 -11.89 7.60 -34.60
C ILE A 96 -10.43 7.76 -35.01
N ARG A 97 -10.04 9.00 -35.29
CA ARG A 97 -8.65 9.35 -35.69
C ARG A 97 -7.73 9.67 -34.51
N THR A 98 -8.25 9.60 -33.29
CA THR A 98 -7.48 9.82 -32.07
C THR A 98 -7.34 8.52 -31.29
N PHE A 99 -6.12 8.02 -31.19
CA PHE A 99 -5.85 6.79 -30.46
C PHE A 99 -5.64 7.06 -28.97
N GLU A 100 -6.65 6.68 -28.19
CA GLU A 100 -6.58 6.64 -26.74
C GLU A 100 -6.50 5.19 -26.23
N ARG A 101 -5.31 4.73 -25.83
CA ARG A 101 -5.19 3.36 -25.31
C ARG A 101 -5.93 3.18 -23.97
N PRO A 102 -6.69 2.11 -23.75
CA PRO A 102 -7.58 1.93 -22.58
C PRO A 102 -6.87 1.77 -21.22
N PHE A 103 -5.54 1.81 -21.16
CA PHE A 103 -4.77 1.52 -19.95
C PHE A 103 -5.17 2.42 -18.77
N VAL A 104 -5.22 3.75 -18.96
CA VAL A 104 -5.63 4.71 -17.91
C VAL A 104 -7.08 4.47 -17.43
N LEU A 105 -7.98 4.10 -18.34
CA LEU A 105 -9.37 3.78 -17.99
C LEU A 105 -9.45 2.55 -17.09
N LYS A 106 -8.62 1.52 -17.33
CA LYS A 106 -8.56 0.32 -16.48
C LYS A 106 -8.10 0.65 -15.06
N TYR A 107 -7.17 1.59 -14.87
CA TYR A 107 -6.73 2.04 -13.54
C TYR A 107 -7.70 2.94 -12.84
N ARG A 108 -8.27 3.93 -13.53
CA ARG A 108 -9.32 4.77 -12.95
C ARG A 108 -10.50 3.91 -12.49
N ARG A 109 -10.88 2.90 -13.29
CA ARG A 109 -11.87 1.89 -12.88
C ARG A 109 -11.40 1.04 -11.72
N TYR A 110 -10.13 0.62 -11.68
CA TYR A 110 -9.61 -0.17 -10.56
C TYR A 110 -9.62 0.64 -9.25
N PHE A 111 -8.93 1.77 -9.20
CA PHE A 111 -8.81 2.61 -7.99
C PHE A 111 -10.12 3.28 -7.59
N GLY A 112 -11.00 3.59 -8.55
CA GLY A 112 -12.36 4.07 -8.31
C GLY A 112 -13.37 2.96 -7.97
N LYS A 113 -12.98 1.68 -8.00
CA LYS A 113 -13.88 0.59 -7.64
C LYS A 113 -14.19 0.65 -6.15
N GLU A 114 -15.45 0.89 -5.83
CA GLU A 114 -15.96 0.84 -4.48
C GLU A 114 -16.46 -0.57 -4.14
N PHE A 115 -16.02 -1.12 -3.01
CA PHE A 115 -16.60 -2.34 -2.44
C PHE A 115 -17.67 -1.96 -1.42
N ARG A 116 -18.88 -1.69 -1.90
CA ARG A 116 -19.98 -1.21 -1.06
C ARG A 116 -20.22 -2.12 0.15
N LYS A 117 -20.46 -1.49 1.28
CA LYS A 117 -20.81 -2.09 2.58
C LYS A 117 -22.11 -1.46 3.04
N ASN A 118 -22.93 -2.23 3.75
CA ASN A 118 -24.21 -1.73 4.23
C ASN A 118 -24.13 -1.37 5.71
N LYS A 119 -24.98 -0.44 6.12
CA LYS A 119 -25.20 -0.19 7.55
C LYS A 119 -25.68 -1.48 8.21
N GLY A 120 -25.08 -1.81 9.34
CA GLY A 120 -25.33 -3.04 10.09
C GLY A 120 -24.41 -4.20 9.71
N ASP A 121 -23.59 -4.07 8.67
CA ASP A 121 -22.62 -5.13 8.34
C ASP A 121 -21.56 -5.26 9.46
N ILE A 122 -21.28 -6.49 9.85
CA ILE A 122 -20.21 -6.85 10.77
C ILE A 122 -19.17 -7.68 10.02
N TYR A 123 -17.90 -7.38 10.22
CA TYR A 123 -16.78 -8.16 9.69
C TYR A 123 -15.86 -8.60 10.81
N PHE A 124 -15.45 -9.86 10.78
CA PHE A 124 -14.31 -10.34 11.54
C PHE A 124 -13.02 -9.96 10.80
N ARG A 125 -12.06 -9.37 11.51
CA ARG A 125 -10.79 -8.88 10.99
C ARG A 125 -9.66 -9.75 11.53
N ILE A 126 -8.89 -10.34 10.62
CA ILE A 126 -7.63 -11.03 10.91
C ILE A 126 -6.53 -10.26 10.21
N SER A 127 -5.42 -10.01 10.88
CA SER A 127 -4.29 -9.32 10.26
C SER A 127 -2.95 -9.80 10.78
N ILE A 128 -1.95 -9.70 9.91
CA ILE A 128 -0.56 -10.07 10.19
C ILE A 128 0.30 -8.80 10.01
N PRO A 129 0.62 -8.09 11.11
CA PRO A 129 1.65 -7.06 11.13
C PRO A 129 3.05 -7.64 10.85
N ALA A 130 3.45 -7.58 9.58
CA ALA A 130 4.66 -8.24 9.07
C ALA A 130 5.91 -7.35 9.13
N LEU A 131 5.76 -6.05 9.35
CA LEU A 131 6.88 -5.14 9.57
C LEU A 131 6.46 -4.10 10.60
N ASN A 132 7.18 -4.06 11.71
CA ASN A 132 6.87 -3.27 12.89
C ASN A 132 8.10 -2.44 13.25
N SER A 133 7.95 -1.12 13.37
CA SER A 133 9.00 -0.23 13.85
C SER A 133 8.60 0.33 15.22
N PHE A 134 9.46 0.09 16.21
CA PHE A 134 9.26 0.45 17.60
C PHE A 134 10.17 1.61 17.97
N VAL A 135 9.58 2.60 18.64
CA VAL A 135 10.31 3.58 19.45
C VAL A 135 9.72 3.51 20.85
N MET A 136 10.50 2.95 21.77
CA MET A 136 10.08 2.67 23.15
C MET A 136 11.09 3.28 24.12
N LYS A 137 10.62 3.75 25.28
CA LYS A 137 11.46 4.26 26.36
C LYS A 137 11.20 3.42 27.60
N PRO A 138 11.96 2.32 27.80
CA PRO A 138 11.83 1.52 29.01
C PRO A 138 12.23 2.34 30.24
N SER A 139 11.63 2.04 31.39
CA SER A 139 11.91 2.77 32.64
C SER A 139 13.39 2.67 33.02
N GLN A 140 14.02 3.84 33.22
CA GLN A 140 15.46 4.00 33.54
C GLN A 140 16.42 3.53 32.44
N GLU A 141 15.93 3.38 31.20
CA GLU A 141 16.73 3.01 30.03
C GLU A 141 16.68 4.12 28.97
N PRO A 142 17.69 4.21 28.07
CA PRO A 142 17.61 5.09 26.92
C PRO A 142 16.52 4.64 25.95
N ILE A 143 16.09 5.55 25.07
CA ILE A 143 15.16 5.25 23.99
C ILE A 143 15.72 4.13 23.12
N LYS A 144 14.88 3.14 22.83
CA LYS A 144 15.20 1.98 22.01
C LYS A 144 14.47 2.06 20.68
N HIS A 145 15.22 1.78 19.62
CA HIS A 145 14.72 1.67 18.26
C HIS A 145 14.87 0.22 17.80
N LYS A 146 13.77 -0.43 17.44
CA LYS A 146 13.82 -1.81 16.90
C LYS A 146 12.85 -1.98 15.76
N THR A 147 13.18 -2.94 14.90
CA THR A 147 12.29 -3.42 13.85
C THR A 147 11.94 -4.88 14.13
N GLY A 148 10.70 -5.27 13.88
CA GLY A 148 10.20 -6.62 14.05
C GLY A 148 9.40 -7.08 12.85
N ILE A 149 9.38 -8.39 12.61
CA ILE A 149 8.65 -8.96 11.48
C ILE A 149 7.49 -9.87 11.90
N PHE A 150 7.20 -9.92 13.20
CA PHE A 150 6.15 -10.78 13.74
C PHE A 150 5.04 -9.99 14.39
N GLY A 151 3.80 -10.35 14.04
CA GLY A 151 2.62 -9.88 14.72
C GLY A 151 1.36 -10.63 14.30
N ILE A 152 0.34 -10.55 15.14
CA ILE A 152 -1.01 -11.04 14.88
C ILE A 152 -2.02 -10.06 15.45
N SER A 153 -3.11 -9.84 14.73
CA SER A 153 -4.19 -8.96 15.17
C SER A 153 -5.54 -9.54 14.80
N LEU A 154 -6.46 -9.55 15.76
CA LEU A 154 -7.82 -10.04 15.64
C LEU A 154 -8.79 -8.94 16.06
N GLY A 155 -9.91 -8.79 15.36
CA GLY A 155 -10.86 -7.72 15.65
C GLY A 155 -12.18 -7.83 14.93
N PHE A 156 -13.01 -6.81 15.11
CA PHE A 156 -14.30 -6.67 14.46
C PHE A 156 -14.49 -5.26 13.91
N ASP A 157 -15.09 -5.17 12.72
CA ASP A 157 -15.55 -3.92 12.13
C ASP A 157 -17.08 -3.89 12.10
N TYR A 158 -17.68 -2.81 12.56
CA TYR A 158 -19.12 -2.56 12.51
C TYR A 158 -19.43 -1.31 11.67
N TYR A 159 -20.11 -1.50 10.54
CA TYR A 159 -20.49 -0.41 9.64
C TYR A 159 -21.78 0.25 10.13
N TYR A 160 -21.68 1.44 10.73
CA TYR A 160 -22.85 2.22 11.12
C TYR A 160 -23.33 3.17 10.00
N LYS A 161 -22.52 3.37 8.95
CA LYS A 161 -22.89 3.96 7.65
C LYS A 161 -22.20 3.19 6.52
N THR A 162 -22.62 3.40 5.28
CA THR A 162 -22.05 2.73 4.09
C THR A 162 -20.56 2.99 3.89
N ASN A 163 -20.07 4.15 4.35
CA ASN A 163 -18.68 4.59 4.24
C ASN A 163 -18.01 4.86 5.60
N GLN A 164 -18.62 4.47 6.72
CA GLN A 164 -18.04 4.68 8.06
C GLN A 164 -18.26 3.46 8.94
N TYR A 165 -17.22 3.04 9.65
CA TYR A 165 -17.27 1.89 10.55
C TYR A 165 -16.44 2.10 11.81
N LEU A 166 -16.91 1.51 12.91
CA LEU A 166 -16.11 1.35 14.12
C LEU A 166 -15.30 0.07 14.01
N SER A 167 -14.04 0.11 14.42
CA SER A 167 -13.15 -1.06 14.45
C SER A 167 -12.58 -1.24 15.84
N THR A 168 -12.68 -2.46 16.36
CA THR A 168 -12.03 -2.86 17.61
C THR A 168 -11.11 -4.04 17.33
N SER A 169 -9.90 -4.03 17.90
CA SER A 169 -8.95 -5.14 17.71
C SER A 169 -7.98 -5.29 18.87
N GLY A 170 -7.62 -6.53 19.15
CA GLY A 170 -6.46 -6.89 19.96
C GLY A 170 -5.30 -7.29 19.05
N THR A 171 -4.13 -6.71 19.28
CA THR A 171 -2.94 -6.89 18.45
C THR A 171 -1.73 -7.23 19.31
N TYR A 172 -0.94 -8.20 18.88
CA TYR A 172 0.38 -8.51 19.44
C TYR A 172 1.43 -8.34 18.35
N VAL A 173 2.53 -7.66 18.67
CA VAL A 173 3.70 -7.47 17.79
C VAL A 173 4.99 -7.70 18.57
N ALA A 174 6.03 -8.18 17.89
CA ALA A 174 7.34 -8.43 18.48
C ALA A 174 8.48 -8.03 17.54
N SER A 175 9.61 -7.59 18.11
CA SER A 175 10.82 -7.24 17.38
C SER A 175 11.62 -8.46 16.92
N LYS A 176 11.35 -9.66 17.45
CA LYS A 176 12.10 -10.85 17.07
C LYS A 176 12.02 -11.14 15.57
N ILE A 177 13.20 -11.37 15.02
CA ILE A 177 13.44 -11.92 13.69
C ILE A 177 13.62 -13.44 13.89
N PRO A 178 13.13 -14.31 12.98
CA PRO A 178 13.39 -15.75 13.07
C PRO A 178 14.90 -16.04 13.06
N PRO A 179 15.33 -17.18 13.65
CA PRO A 179 16.72 -17.62 13.64
C PRO A 179 17.35 -17.56 12.23
N PRO A 180 18.66 -17.30 12.08
CA PRO A 180 19.72 -17.36 13.10
C PRO A 180 20.05 -16.02 13.79
N PHE A 181 19.25 -14.97 13.59
CA PHE A 181 19.50 -13.66 14.21
C PHE A 181 19.07 -13.70 15.68
N ASP A 182 19.97 -14.12 16.57
CA ASP A 182 19.75 -14.03 18.01
C ASP A 182 19.95 -12.57 18.42
N ASP A 183 18.83 -11.91 18.72
CA ASP A 183 18.80 -10.53 19.16
C ASP A 183 18.68 -10.51 20.68
N PHE A 184 19.74 -10.05 21.35
CA PHE A 184 19.79 -9.90 22.80
C PHE A 184 18.69 -8.98 23.33
N GLU A 185 18.13 -8.13 22.47
CA GLU A 185 17.17 -7.12 22.84
C GLU A 185 15.85 -7.31 22.09
N ASN A 186 14.77 -7.50 22.84
CA ASN A 186 13.46 -7.84 22.31
C ASN A 186 12.39 -6.89 22.83
N ILE A 187 11.69 -6.24 21.91
CA ILE A 187 10.54 -5.40 22.19
C ILE A 187 9.27 -6.12 21.76
N LYS A 188 8.28 -6.17 22.65
CA LYS A 188 6.96 -6.71 22.39
C LYS A 188 5.91 -5.69 22.78
N SER A 189 4.79 -5.69 22.07
CA SER A 189 3.65 -4.86 22.43
C SER A 189 2.36 -5.62 22.17
N ALA A 190 1.55 -5.77 23.21
CA ALA A 190 0.17 -6.24 23.12
C ALA A 190 -0.76 -5.04 23.35
N TYR A 191 -1.70 -4.77 22.46
CA TYR A 191 -2.59 -3.63 22.62
C TYR A 191 -4.00 -3.88 22.12
N TRP A 192 -4.93 -3.17 22.74
CA TRP A 192 -6.31 -3.05 22.31
C TRP A 192 -6.51 -1.69 21.67
N SER A 193 -7.26 -1.63 20.59
CA SER A 193 -7.56 -0.40 19.88
C SER A 193 -9.03 -0.29 19.54
N LEU A 194 -9.59 0.92 19.66
CA LEU A 194 -10.92 1.28 19.18
C LEU A 194 -10.79 2.50 18.27
N SER A 195 -11.30 2.40 17.04
CA SER A 195 -11.16 3.47 16.04
C SER A 195 -12.43 3.68 15.23
N ASN A 196 -12.65 4.93 14.83
CA ASN A 196 -13.63 5.30 13.82
C ASN A 196 -12.94 5.43 12.47
N ASN A 197 -13.45 4.75 11.45
CA ASN A 197 -12.81 4.63 10.14
C ASN A 197 -13.74 5.14 9.04
N HIS A 198 -13.16 5.85 8.10
CA HIS A 198 -13.81 6.41 6.92
C HIS A 198 -13.31 5.70 5.68
N LYS A 199 -14.24 5.22 4.87
CA LYS A 199 -13.97 4.53 3.61
C LYS A 199 -14.17 5.48 2.44
N TRP A 200 -13.15 5.58 1.59
CA TRP A 200 -13.21 6.28 0.31
C TRP A 200 -12.68 5.37 -0.81
N ASN A 201 -13.59 4.86 -1.64
CA ASN A 201 -13.30 3.85 -2.65
C ASN A 201 -12.64 2.60 -2.04
N ARG A 202 -11.32 2.47 -2.23
CA ARG A 202 -10.49 1.40 -1.69
C ARG A 202 -9.70 1.80 -0.45
N TRP A 203 -9.59 3.08 -0.18
CA TRP A 203 -8.89 3.58 0.99
C TRP A 203 -9.80 3.56 2.21
N ASN A 204 -9.24 3.19 3.34
CA ASN A 204 -9.86 3.33 4.64
C ASN A 204 -8.88 4.07 5.53
N VAL A 205 -9.32 5.13 6.18
CA VAL A 205 -8.49 5.94 7.08
C VAL A 205 -9.27 6.13 8.37
N GLY A 206 -8.65 5.89 9.51
CA GLY A 206 -9.29 5.99 10.80
C GLY A 206 -8.46 6.72 11.84
N TYR A 207 -9.13 7.02 12.94
CA TYR A 207 -8.55 7.63 14.13
C TYR A 207 -9.24 7.03 15.36
N GLY A 208 -8.50 6.93 16.46
CA GLY A 208 -9.03 6.28 17.66
C GLY A 208 -8.05 6.27 18.82
N PHE A 209 -8.37 5.43 19.80
CA PHE A 209 -7.60 5.25 21.02
C PHE A 209 -7.00 3.86 21.10
N SER A 210 -5.89 3.74 21.82
CA SER A 210 -5.27 2.46 22.14
C SER A 210 -4.84 2.37 23.60
N TYR A 211 -4.95 1.16 24.15
CA TYR A 211 -4.38 0.76 25.43
C TYR A 211 -3.37 -0.36 25.19
N SER A 212 -2.12 -0.15 25.59
CA SER A 212 -1.01 -1.03 25.27
C SER A 212 -0.28 -1.52 26.51
N HIS A 213 0.11 -2.79 26.49
CA HIS A 213 1.11 -3.38 27.35
C HIS A 213 2.38 -3.57 26.52
N ASN A 214 3.38 -2.74 26.77
CA ASN A 214 4.68 -2.77 26.11
C ASN A 214 5.67 -3.50 27.02
N MET A 215 6.55 -4.31 26.43
CA MET A 215 7.60 -5.04 27.14
C MET A 215 8.91 -4.92 26.38
N TRP A 216 9.97 -4.60 27.10
CA TRP A 216 11.35 -4.66 26.62
C TRP A 216 12.09 -5.71 27.45
N LYS A 217 12.79 -6.62 26.77
CA LYS A 217 13.65 -7.62 27.38
C LYS A 217 15.06 -7.48 26.81
N PHE A 218 16.06 -7.43 27.68
CA PHE A 218 17.46 -7.62 27.37
C PHE A 218 17.93 -8.95 27.98
N ASP A 219 18.66 -9.75 27.20
CA ASP A 219 19.11 -11.07 27.59
C ASP A 219 20.44 -11.37 26.89
N ASN A 220 21.54 -11.50 27.65
CA ASN A 220 22.89 -11.72 27.12
C ASN A 220 23.29 -13.21 27.02
N SER A 221 22.35 -14.14 27.18
CA SER A 221 22.64 -15.59 27.25
C SER A 221 23.26 -16.21 25.99
N GLY A 222 23.22 -15.54 24.83
CA GLY A 222 23.80 -16.02 23.57
C GLY A 222 25.31 -15.77 23.39
N TYR A 223 26.00 -15.14 24.35
CA TYR A 223 27.40 -14.73 24.17
C TYR A 223 28.42 -15.86 24.40
N ASP A 224 28.10 -16.88 25.20
CA ASP A 224 29.08 -17.89 25.60
C ASP A 224 28.60 -19.34 25.38
N ILE A 225 28.96 -19.90 24.22
CA ILE A 225 28.92 -21.35 24.01
C ILE A 225 30.17 -22.02 24.65
N LYS A 226 31.12 -21.25 25.22
CA LYS A 226 32.41 -21.81 25.69
C LYS A 226 32.99 -21.25 26.99
N VAL A 227 32.31 -20.37 27.71
CA VAL A 227 32.77 -19.92 29.03
C VAL A 227 31.57 -19.86 29.95
N ASP A 228 31.63 -20.53 31.10
CA ASP A 228 30.71 -20.25 32.21
C ASP A 228 30.96 -18.80 32.65
N SER A 229 30.36 -17.83 31.93
CA SER A 229 30.42 -16.42 32.30
C SER A 229 29.50 -16.23 33.51
N PRO A 230 30.02 -15.77 34.66
CA PRO A 230 29.24 -15.60 35.89
C PRO A 230 28.18 -14.48 35.81
N ASP A 231 28.13 -13.72 34.71
CA ASP A 231 27.31 -12.51 34.59
C ASP A 231 26.19 -12.65 33.56
N HIS A 232 25.33 -13.67 33.71
CA HIS A 232 24.06 -13.72 32.99
C HIS A 232 23.16 -12.58 33.48
N ILE A 233 22.87 -11.63 32.60
CA ILE A 233 22.01 -10.48 32.86
C ILE A 233 20.77 -10.60 31.98
N SER A 234 19.63 -10.84 32.62
CA SER A 234 18.31 -10.78 31.99
C SER A 234 17.50 -9.67 32.64
N ILE A 235 17.21 -8.61 31.89
CA ILE A 235 16.41 -7.48 32.36
C ILE A 235 15.11 -7.47 31.58
N THR A 236 13.98 -7.42 32.28
CA THR A 236 12.67 -7.23 31.68
C THR A 236 12.01 -5.99 32.26
N LYS A 237 11.56 -5.09 31.39
CA LYS A 237 10.79 -3.90 31.76
C LYS A 237 9.45 -3.93 31.05
N THR A 238 8.38 -3.65 31.78
CA THR A 238 7.02 -3.58 31.25
C THR A 238 6.41 -2.21 31.53
N SER A 239 5.53 -1.77 30.64
CA SER A 239 4.76 -0.55 30.82
C SER A 239 3.35 -0.73 30.26
N TYR A 240 2.37 -0.10 30.90
CA TYR A 240 1.04 0.07 30.35
C TYR A 240 0.91 1.50 29.85
N ALA A 241 0.41 1.71 28.65
CA ALA A 241 0.31 3.04 28.07
C ALA A 241 -1.01 3.29 27.36
N LEU A 242 -1.49 4.52 27.45
CA LEU A 242 -2.60 5.05 26.68
C LEU A 242 -2.06 5.90 25.52
N GLY A 243 -2.75 5.79 24.39
CA GLY A 243 -2.32 6.41 23.15
C GLY A 243 -3.45 6.59 22.16
N LEU A 244 -3.06 7.07 20.99
CA LEU A 244 -3.93 7.17 19.82
C LEU A 244 -3.60 6.06 18.83
N VAL A 245 -4.52 5.80 17.91
CA VAL A 245 -4.29 4.89 16.79
C VAL A 245 -4.81 5.52 15.50
N PHE A 246 -4.01 5.42 14.44
CA PHE A 246 -4.32 5.93 13.11
C PHE A 246 -4.18 4.80 12.08
N PRO A 247 -5.17 3.90 11.96
CA PRO A 247 -5.16 2.85 10.96
C PRO A 247 -5.46 3.41 9.57
N THR A 248 -4.65 3.01 8.59
CA THR A 248 -4.88 3.29 7.16
C THR A 248 -4.79 1.99 6.39
N SER A 249 -5.70 1.72 5.46
CA SER A 249 -5.61 0.53 4.62
C SER A 249 -6.13 0.73 3.20
N PHE A 250 -5.52 0.01 2.27
CA PHE A 250 -5.90 -0.08 0.87
C PHE A 250 -6.49 -1.44 0.54
N GLN A 251 -7.75 -1.44 0.09
CA GLN A 251 -8.53 -2.63 -0.21
C GLN A 251 -8.23 -3.15 -1.63
N LEU A 252 -7.58 -4.31 -1.72
CA LEU A 252 -7.23 -4.97 -2.98
C LEU A 252 -8.43 -5.71 -3.59
N ASN A 253 -9.23 -6.37 -2.75
CA ASN A 253 -10.45 -7.07 -3.16
C ASN A 253 -11.51 -7.03 -2.04
N LYS A 254 -12.61 -7.77 -2.18
CA LYS A 254 -13.73 -7.73 -1.21
C LYS A 254 -13.33 -8.13 0.23
N PHE A 255 -12.25 -8.89 0.40
CA PHE A 255 -11.82 -9.49 1.67
C PHE A 255 -10.41 -9.05 2.09
N PHE A 256 -9.51 -8.78 1.14
CA PHE A 256 -8.10 -8.54 1.41
C PHE A 256 -7.69 -7.07 1.24
N SER A 257 -6.89 -6.57 2.18
CA SER A 257 -6.34 -5.21 2.19
C SER A 257 -4.89 -5.22 2.71
N PHE A 258 -4.11 -4.22 2.31
CA PHE A 258 -2.85 -3.89 2.98
C PHE A 258 -3.06 -2.68 3.88
N GLY A 259 -2.48 -2.69 5.07
CA GLY A 259 -2.62 -1.63 6.07
C GLY A 259 -1.30 -1.08 6.57
N LEU A 260 -1.38 0.14 7.08
CA LEU A 260 -0.38 0.83 7.87
C LEU A 260 -1.08 1.35 9.12
N THR A 261 -0.61 0.97 10.29
CA THR A 261 -1.12 1.44 11.57
C THR A 261 -0.03 2.23 12.28
N TYR A 262 -0.30 3.50 12.58
CA TYR A 262 0.54 4.32 13.45
C TYR A 262 -0.13 4.45 14.83
N ARG A 263 0.62 4.13 15.88
CA ARG A 263 0.13 4.11 17.27
C ARG A 263 1.09 4.87 18.18
N PRO A 264 0.93 6.19 18.34
CA PRO A 264 1.66 6.94 19.36
C PRO A 264 1.03 6.72 20.74
N SER A 265 1.88 6.55 21.74
CA SER A 265 1.55 6.45 23.15
C SER A 265 2.19 7.62 23.91
N PHE A 266 1.45 8.18 24.87
CA PHE A 266 1.86 9.41 25.56
C PHE A 266 1.78 9.30 27.09
N TYR A 267 0.97 8.38 27.60
CA TYR A 267 0.67 8.32 29.03
C TYR A 267 0.91 6.92 29.58
N HIS A 268 1.92 6.79 30.45
CA HIS A 268 2.33 5.53 31.06
C HIS A 268 1.63 5.36 32.42
N LEU A 269 0.82 4.32 32.52
CA LEU A 269 0.09 3.95 33.73
C LEU A 269 1.01 3.20 34.70
N GLY A 270 1.02 3.62 35.96
CA GLY A 270 1.80 2.98 37.02
C GLY A 270 3.31 3.26 36.98
N SER A 271 3.77 4.16 36.11
CA SER A 271 5.17 4.62 36.07
C SER A 271 5.39 5.88 36.90
N ASN A 272 6.59 6.03 37.47
CA ASN A 272 7.03 7.28 38.09
C ASN A 272 7.13 8.43 37.06
N GLN A 273 7.42 8.09 35.81
CA GLN A 273 7.39 9.01 34.66
C GLN A 273 6.09 8.77 33.88
N LYS A 274 5.07 9.57 34.17
CA LYS A 274 3.71 9.37 33.65
C LYS A 274 3.52 9.82 32.20
N VAL A 275 4.27 10.82 31.73
CA VAL A 275 4.14 11.37 30.38
C VAL A 275 5.43 11.13 29.62
N GLU A 276 5.39 10.21 28.68
CA GLU A 276 6.51 9.84 27.82
C GLU A 276 6.00 9.49 26.44
N TYR A 277 6.74 9.89 25.41
CA TYR A 277 6.39 9.59 24.04
C TYR A 277 7.02 8.28 23.59
N GLU A 278 6.17 7.37 23.15
CA GLU A 278 6.54 6.14 22.45
C GLU A 278 5.70 6.02 21.19
N HIS A 279 6.15 5.26 20.20
CA HIS A 279 5.27 4.91 19.09
C HIS A 279 5.60 3.57 18.44
N LEU A 280 4.59 3.05 17.76
CA LEU A 280 4.66 1.87 16.91
C LEU A 280 4.15 2.22 15.51
N ILE A 281 4.87 1.81 14.48
CA ILE A 281 4.40 1.80 13.09
C ILE A 281 4.36 0.34 12.63
N SER A 282 3.22 -0.11 12.12
CA SER A 282 3.02 -1.49 11.69
C SER A 282 2.45 -1.56 10.27
N PHE A 283 3.12 -2.29 9.38
CA PHE A 283 2.57 -2.68 8.08
C PHE A 283 1.93 -4.06 8.18
N GLU A 284 0.72 -4.20 7.66
CA GLU A 284 -0.10 -5.38 7.89
C GLU A 284 -0.84 -5.88 6.64
N ALA A 285 -0.92 -7.20 6.51
CA ALA A 285 -1.87 -7.84 5.61
C ALA A 285 -3.18 -8.08 6.37
N ILE A 286 -4.32 -7.65 5.82
CA ILE A 286 -5.62 -7.67 6.50
C ILE A 286 -6.61 -8.50 5.69
N LEU A 287 -7.24 -9.46 6.36
CA LEU A 287 -8.37 -10.25 5.88
C LEU A 287 -9.64 -9.87 6.66
N LYS A 288 -10.69 -9.45 5.96
CA LYS A 288 -12.01 -9.10 6.51
C LYS A 288 -13.06 -10.11 6.04
N LEU A 289 -13.62 -10.87 6.96
CA LEU A 289 -14.62 -11.91 6.70
C LEU A 289 -16.01 -11.43 7.17
N PRO A 290 -17.05 -11.43 6.32
CA PRO A 290 -18.38 -11.02 6.73
C PRO A 290 -18.96 -11.99 7.76
N VAL A 291 -19.53 -11.46 8.84
CA VAL A 291 -20.26 -12.25 9.84
C VAL A 291 -21.74 -12.23 9.45
N ARG A 292 -22.32 -13.39 9.15
CA ARG A 292 -23.75 -13.54 8.89
C ARG A 292 -24.45 -14.00 10.16
N ILE A 293 -25.24 -13.11 10.76
CA ILE A 293 -26.12 -13.49 11.86
C ILE A 293 -27.38 -14.09 11.23
N SER A 294 -27.56 -15.41 11.34
CA SER A 294 -28.82 -16.05 10.94
C SER A 294 -29.94 -15.52 11.84
N LYS A 295 -30.97 -14.90 11.26
CA LYS A 295 -32.19 -14.61 12.00
C LYS A 295 -32.94 -15.92 12.16
N THR A 296 -32.85 -16.54 13.33
CA THR A 296 -33.75 -17.62 13.71
C THR A 296 -35.15 -17.02 13.82
N ILE A 297 -35.98 -17.23 12.80
CA ILE A 297 -37.40 -16.90 12.84
C ILE A 297 -38.01 -17.83 13.90
N LYS A 298 -38.35 -17.30 15.08
CA LYS A 298 -39.27 -17.99 15.98
C LYS A 298 -40.60 -18.11 15.24
N LYS A 299 -40.93 -19.30 14.76
CA LYS A 299 -42.31 -19.67 14.45
C LYS A 299 -43.04 -19.64 15.80
N ASN A 300 -43.95 -18.69 15.97
CA ASN A 300 -44.96 -18.78 17.02
C ASN A 300 -45.90 -19.92 16.62
N SER A 301 -45.86 -21.01 17.39
CA SER A 301 -46.89 -22.05 17.44
C SER A 301 -47.85 -21.72 18.57
#